data_AF-A0A7S0QGK4-F1
#
_entry.id   AF-A0A7S0QGK4-F1
#
_cell.length_a   1.000
_cell.length_b   1.000
_cell.length_c   1.000
_cell.angle_alpha   90.00
_cell.angle_beta   90.00
_cell.angle_gamma   90.00
#
_symmetry.space_group_name_H-M   'P 1'
#
loop_
_entity.id
_entity.type
_entity.pdbx_description
1 polymer ?
#
loop_
_entity_poly.entity_id
_entity_poly.type
_entity_poly.pdbx_seq_one_letter_code
_entity_poly.pdbx_strand_id
1 'polypeptide(L)'
;VKSRRRAVLTGSPLQNNLCEYHCMVNFVQPNLLGTLAEFKNRFEIPIMNGEAQDASPEDSLIMKRRNFVLNRLLSSLVQRRDFAPLVSALPKKTEFTILIRLTRLQKKLYMAVITNQEACGVSSVFTAYHTLMKIWNHPAVFLTARNQPDEAGA
;
A
#
# COMPACT_ATOMS: atom_id res chain seq x y z
N VAL A 1 11.30 -14.82 -19.31
CA VAL A 1 10.78 -16.21 -19.33
C VAL A 1 9.91 -16.40 -20.56
N LYS A 2 10.29 -17.28 -21.50
CA LYS A 2 9.48 -17.57 -22.70
C LYS A 2 8.55 -18.76 -22.41
N SER A 3 7.24 -18.56 -22.56
CA SER A 3 6.22 -19.61 -22.40
C SER A 3 5.05 -19.35 -23.36
N ARG A 4 4.36 -20.41 -23.80
CA ARG A 4 3.17 -20.32 -24.66
C ARG A 4 1.93 -19.84 -23.90
N ARG A 5 1.81 -20.17 -22.61
CA ARG A 5 0.68 -19.78 -21.73
C ARG A 5 1.25 -19.20 -20.45
N ARG A 6 0.68 -18.10 -19.99
CA ARG A 6 1.12 -17.36 -18.80
C ARG A 6 -0.09 -17.09 -17.93
N ALA A 7 0.04 -17.35 -16.64
CA ALA A 7 -0.95 -17.03 -15.62
C ALA A 7 -0.23 -16.31 -14.49
N VAL A 8 -0.89 -15.32 -13.89
CA VAL A 8 -0.38 -14.55 -12.75
C VAL A 8 -1.40 -14.67 -11.63
N LEU A 9 -0.93 -14.95 -10.42
CA LEU A 9 -1.73 -14.99 -9.21
C LEU A 9 -1.39 -13.78 -8.36
N THR A 10 -2.40 -13.02 -7.93
CA THR A 10 -2.24 -11.88 -7.03
C THR A 10 -3.34 -11.89 -5.99
N GLY A 11 -3.00 -11.59 -4.74
CA GLY A 11 -3.95 -11.50 -3.63
C GLY A 11 -4.73 -10.18 -3.60
N SER A 12 -4.21 -9.13 -4.24
CA SER A 12 -4.75 -7.76 -4.20
C SER A 12 -4.86 -7.20 -5.62
N PRO A 13 -5.96 -7.46 -6.34
CA PRO A 13 -5.96 -7.29 -7.79
C PRO A 13 -6.01 -5.83 -8.27
N LEU A 14 -6.40 -4.86 -7.45
CA LEU A 14 -6.69 -3.47 -7.91
C LEU A 14 -6.27 -2.36 -6.94
N GLN A 15 -5.83 -2.69 -5.73
CA GLN A 15 -5.56 -1.69 -4.69
C GLN A 15 -4.10 -1.21 -4.68
N ASN A 16 -3.21 -1.92 -5.39
CA ASN A 16 -1.81 -1.57 -5.51
C ASN A 16 -1.55 -1.15 -6.95
N ASN A 17 -1.38 0.16 -7.16
CA ASN A 17 -0.74 0.79 -8.30
C ASN A 17 -1.13 0.26 -9.71
N LEU A 18 -1.87 1.07 -10.48
CA LEU A 18 -2.25 0.76 -11.87
C LEU A 18 -1.06 0.40 -12.78
N CYS A 19 0.16 0.88 -12.47
CA CYS A 19 1.37 0.50 -13.18
C CYS A 19 1.75 -0.98 -12.97
N GLU A 20 1.58 -1.52 -11.76
CA GLU A 20 1.77 -2.96 -11.49
C GLU A 20 0.75 -3.78 -12.28
N TYR A 21 -0.47 -3.26 -12.37
CA TYR A 21 -1.54 -3.85 -13.16
C TYR A 21 -1.18 -3.94 -14.65
N HIS A 22 -0.66 -2.86 -15.23
CA HIS A 22 -0.15 -2.86 -16.61
C HIS A 22 0.95 -3.90 -16.81
N CYS A 23 1.93 -3.96 -15.89
CA CYS A 23 3.00 -4.95 -15.94
C CYS A 23 2.47 -6.39 -15.94
N MET A 24 1.53 -6.73 -15.06
CA MET A 24 0.95 -8.08 -14.99
C MET A 24 0.18 -8.42 -16.27
N VAL A 25 -0.66 -7.50 -16.76
CA VAL A 25 -1.45 -7.71 -17.98
C VAL A 25 -0.55 -7.86 -19.19
N ASN A 26 0.44 -6.97 -19.35
CA ASN A 26 1.40 -7.04 -20.45
C ASN A 26 2.25 -8.31 -20.39
N PHE A 27 2.55 -8.80 -19.19
CA PHE A 27 3.19 -10.10 -19.01
C PHE A 27 2.27 -11.27 -19.39
N VAL A 28 0.95 -11.21 -19.22
CA VAL A 28 0.07 -12.31 -19.64
C VAL A 28 -0.26 -12.21 -21.13
N GLN A 29 -0.76 -11.05 -21.56
CA GLN A 29 -1.19 -10.73 -22.92
C GLN A 29 -0.56 -9.39 -23.35
N PRO A 30 0.55 -9.42 -24.10
CA PRO A 30 1.27 -8.22 -24.49
C PRO A 30 0.40 -7.35 -25.41
N ASN A 31 0.61 -6.04 -25.36
CA ASN A 31 -0.07 -5.03 -26.18
C ASN A 31 -1.59 -4.88 -25.97
N LEU A 32 -2.23 -5.59 -25.04
CA LEU A 32 -3.67 -5.42 -24.75
C LEU A 32 -4.00 -3.99 -24.26
N LEU A 33 -3.11 -3.41 -23.45
CA LEU A 33 -3.28 -2.07 -22.86
C LEU A 33 -2.41 -1.01 -23.54
N GLY A 34 -1.71 -1.35 -24.62
CA GLY A 34 -0.70 -0.50 -25.25
C GLY A 34 0.59 -0.39 -24.45
N THR A 35 1.41 0.59 -24.80
CA THR A 35 2.64 0.92 -24.08
C THR A 35 2.33 1.45 -22.67
N LEU A 36 3.32 1.43 -21.79
CA LEU A 36 3.14 1.96 -20.43
C LEU A 36 2.74 3.43 -20.46
N ALA A 37 3.36 4.25 -21.32
CA ALA A 37 3.05 5.68 -21.43
C ALA A 37 1.61 5.94 -21.90
N GLU A 38 1.14 5.20 -22.91
CA GLU A 38 -0.26 5.29 -23.37
C GLU A 38 -1.23 4.86 -22.27
N PHE A 39 -0.91 3.78 -21.55
CA PHE A 39 -1.72 3.32 -20.44
C PHE A 39 -1.79 4.37 -19.33
N LYS A 40 -0.66 5.00 -18.98
CA LYS A 40 -0.61 6.06 -17.95
C LYS A 40 -1.54 7.22 -18.30
N ASN A 41 -1.41 7.73 -19.52
CA ASN A 41 -2.20 8.87 -20.00
C ASN A 41 -3.69 8.52 -20.13
N ARG A 42 -4.00 7.29 -20.55
CA ARG A 42 -5.39 6.86 -20.81
C ARG A 42 -6.13 6.46 -19.54
N PHE A 43 -5.44 5.90 -18.55
CA PHE A 43 -6.04 5.30 -17.36
C PHE A 43 -5.42 5.80 -16.05
N GLU A 44 -4.12 5.62 -15.82
CA GLU A 44 -3.47 5.92 -14.52
C GLU A 44 -3.69 7.36 -14.06
N ILE A 45 -3.29 8.34 -14.88
CA ILE A 45 -3.34 9.75 -14.52
C ILE A 45 -4.79 10.23 -14.32
N PRO A 46 -5.74 9.99 -15.26
CA PRO A 46 -7.12 10.41 -15.04
C PRO A 46 -7.81 9.73 -13.87
N ILE A 47 -7.43 8.48 -13.54
CA ILE A 47 -7.99 7.79 -12.38
C ILE A 47 -7.45 8.40 -11.09
N MET A 48 -6.13 8.58 -10.99
CA MET A 48 -5.48 9.19 -9.82
C MET A 48 -5.97 10.61 -9.57
N ASN A 49 -6.15 11.41 -10.62
CA ASN A 49 -6.67 12.78 -10.50
C ASN A 49 -8.09 12.82 -9.92
N GLY A 50 -8.95 11.86 -10.29
CA GLY A 50 -10.31 11.79 -9.74
C GLY A 50 -10.40 11.16 -8.34
N GLU A 51 -9.36 10.45 -7.89
CA GLU A 51 -9.25 9.92 -6.52
C GLU A 51 -8.65 10.93 -5.53
N ALA A 52 -8.05 12.01 -6.03
CA ALA A 52 -7.47 13.05 -5.19
C ALA A 52 -8.53 13.71 -4.29
N GLN A 53 -8.13 14.11 -3.09
CA GLN A 53 -9.05 14.70 -2.10
C GLN A 53 -9.67 16.03 -2.59
N ASP A 54 -8.93 16.76 -3.43
CA ASP A 54 -9.28 18.02 -4.06
C ASP A 54 -9.82 17.87 -5.49
N ALA A 55 -10.14 16.64 -5.91
CA ALA A 55 -10.64 16.36 -7.25
C ALA A 55 -11.93 17.13 -7.56
N SER A 56 -12.01 17.69 -8.76
CA SER A 56 -13.24 18.33 -9.23
C SER A 56 -14.35 17.28 -9.49
N PRO A 57 -15.63 17.68 -9.52
CA PRO A 57 -16.71 16.79 -9.93
C PRO A 57 -16.52 16.21 -11.34
N GLU A 58 -15.86 16.96 -12.23
CA GLU A 58 -15.54 16.52 -13.59
C GLU A 58 -14.47 15.43 -13.59
N ASP A 59 -13.39 15.61 -12.82
CA ASP A 59 -12.32 14.61 -12.69
C ASP A 59 -12.86 13.30 -12.11
N SER A 60 -13.73 13.39 -11.10
CA SER A 60 -14.43 12.23 -10.53
C SER A 60 -15.26 11.48 -11.57
N LEU A 61 -15.92 12.19 -12.50
CA LEU A 61 -16.70 11.57 -13.58
C LEU A 61 -15.79 10.91 -14.61
N ILE A 62 -14.70 11.58 -14.99
CA ILE A 62 -13.69 11.04 -15.93
C ILE A 62 -13.08 9.77 -15.33
N MET A 63 -12.65 9.79 -14.08
CA MET A 63 -12.14 8.63 -13.34
C MET A 63 -13.11 7.47 -13.42
N LYS A 64 -14.38 7.67 -13.04
CA LYS A 64 -15.41 6.60 -13.07
C LYS A 64 -15.56 5.99 -14.46
N ARG A 65 -15.57 6.82 -15.50
CA ARG A 65 -15.65 6.35 -16.90
C ARG A 65 -14.40 5.56 -17.29
N ARG A 66 -13.20 6.05 -16.97
CA ARG A 66 -11.94 5.34 -17.28
C ARG A 66 -11.82 4.02 -16.53
N ASN A 67 -12.18 3.99 -15.25
CA ASN A 67 -12.25 2.77 -14.45
C ASN A 67 -13.24 1.75 -15.04
N PHE A 68 -14.43 2.20 -15.46
CA PHE A 68 -15.41 1.33 -16.10
C PHE A 68 -14.88 0.72 -17.41
N VAL A 69 -14.28 1.53 -18.27
CA VAL A 69 -13.69 1.08 -19.54
C VAL A 69 -12.56 0.09 -19.28
N LEU A 70 -11.68 0.39 -18.32
CA LEU A 70 -10.56 -0.47 -17.95
C LEU A 70 -11.07 -1.84 -17.46
N ASN A 71 -11.98 -1.85 -16.48
CA ASN A 71 -12.57 -3.09 -15.97
C ASN A 71 -13.24 -3.93 -17.06
N ARG A 72 -13.93 -3.28 -18.01
CA ARG A 72 -14.56 -3.98 -19.13
C ARG A 72 -13.52 -4.61 -20.07
N LEU A 73 -12.44 -3.90 -20.39
CA LEU A 73 -11.33 -4.44 -21.20
C LEU A 73 -10.69 -5.67 -20.57
N LEU A 74 -10.68 -5.73 -19.24
CA LEU A 74 -9.99 -6.75 -18.47
C LEU A 74 -10.89 -7.90 -18.03
N SER A 75 -12.20 -7.77 -18.22
CA SER A 75 -13.22 -8.73 -17.76
C SER A 75 -13.00 -10.16 -18.28
N SER A 76 -12.43 -10.31 -19.48
CA SER A 76 -12.12 -11.62 -20.06
C SER A 76 -10.79 -12.19 -19.58
N LEU A 77 -9.87 -11.35 -19.09
CA LEU A 77 -8.53 -11.74 -18.68
C LEU A 77 -8.42 -11.96 -17.17
N VAL A 78 -9.13 -11.16 -16.38
CA VAL A 78 -8.99 -11.14 -14.92
C VAL A 78 -10.18 -11.80 -14.27
N GLN A 79 -9.89 -12.92 -13.60
CA GLN A 79 -10.86 -13.67 -12.81
C GLN A 79 -10.72 -13.28 -11.35
N ARG A 80 -11.59 -12.38 -10.88
CA ARG A 80 -11.66 -11.99 -9.48
C ARG A 80 -12.81 -12.73 -8.79
N ARG A 81 -12.51 -13.43 -7.70
CA ARG A 81 -13.48 -14.02 -6.80
C ARG A 81 -13.27 -13.42 -5.42
N ASP A 82 -14.25 -12.65 -4.95
CA ASP A 82 -14.23 -12.15 -3.57
C ASP A 82 -14.51 -13.29 -2.60
N PHE A 83 -14.41 -13.02 -1.30
CA PHE A 83 -14.64 -14.00 -0.23
C PHE A 83 -16.10 -14.52 -0.17
N ALA A 84 -17.04 -13.92 -0.92
CA ALA A 84 -18.46 -14.26 -0.90
C ALA A 84 -18.79 -15.77 -0.97
N PRO A 85 -18.13 -16.60 -1.82
CA PRO A 85 -18.38 -18.04 -1.87
C PRO A 85 -18.00 -18.79 -0.59
N LEU A 86 -17.11 -18.22 0.23
CA LEU A 86 -16.63 -18.83 1.48
C LEU A 86 -17.50 -18.43 2.69
N VAL A 87 -18.34 -17.40 2.56
CA VAL A 87 -19.15 -16.87 3.67
C VAL A 87 -20.15 -17.90 4.19
N SER A 88 -20.69 -18.77 3.34
CA SER A 88 -21.62 -19.83 3.75
C SER A 88 -20.93 -21.02 4.41
N ALA A 89 -19.63 -21.21 4.13
CA ALA A 89 -18.86 -22.38 4.58
C ALA A 89 -18.00 -22.08 5.81
N LEU A 90 -17.74 -20.81 6.12
CA LEU A 90 -16.85 -20.38 7.21
C LEU A 90 -17.62 -19.64 8.30
N PRO A 91 -17.18 -19.74 9.57
CA PRO A 91 -17.69 -18.90 10.65
C PRO A 91 -17.54 -17.41 10.32
N LYS A 92 -18.45 -16.57 10.85
CA LYS A 92 -18.37 -15.12 10.68
C LYS A 92 -17.05 -14.59 11.25
N LYS A 93 -16.31 -13.83 10.44
CA LYS A 93 -15.14 -13.08 10.89
C LYS A 93 -15.61 -11.87 11.72
N THR A 94 -15.16 -11.76 12.96
CA THR A 94 -15.39 -10.58 13.80
C THR A 94 -14.07 -9.85 13.99
N GLU A 95 -14.04 -8.56 13.68
CA GLU A 95 -12.86 -7.71 13.80
C GLU A 95 -13.11 -6.65 14.87
N PHE A 96 -12.11 -6.40 15.72
CA PHE A 96 -12.18 -5.40 16.79
C PHE A 96 -11.03 -4.41 16.64
N THR A 97 -11.34 -3.11 16.67
CA THR A 97 -10.35 -2.04 16.73
C THR A 97 -10.27 -1.53 18.17
N ILE A 98 -9.16 -1.80 18.86
CA ILE A 98 -8.96 -1.39 20.25
C ILE A 98 -8.04 -0.17 20.28
N LEU A 99 -8.54 0.95 20.80
CA LEU A 99 -7.77 2.18 20.95
C LEU A 99 -7.08 2.20 22.32
N ILE A 100 -5.76 2.05 22.33
CA ILE A 100 -4.96 2.02 23.56
C ILE A 100 -4.22 3.35 23.71
N ARG A 101 -4.34 3.98 24.88
CA ARG A 101 -3.61 5.21 25.20
C ARG A 101 -2.17 4.88 25.56
N LEU A 102 -1.22 5.67 25.04
CA LEU A 102 0.18 5.59 25.46
C LEU A 102 0.33 5.83 26.96
N THR A 103 1.19 5.04 27.60
CA THR A 103 1.58 5.22 29.00
C THR A 103 2.36 6.53 29.20
N ARG A 104 2.51 6.96 30.46
CA ARG A 104 3.28 8.18 30.80
C ARG A 104 4.71 8.13 30.27
N LEU A 105 5.38 6.98 30.39
CA LEU A 105 6.74 6.78 29.90
C LEU A 105 6.79 6.84 28.36
N GLN A 106 5.90 6.13 27.67
CA GLN A 106 5.83 6.17 26.21
C GLN A 106 5.61 7.58 25.68
N LYS A 107 4.70 8.35 26.29
CA LYS A 107 4.46 9.76 25.90
C LYS A 107 5.72 10.61 26.05
N LYS A 108 6.43 10.47 27.17
CA LYS A 108 7.67 11.22 27.43
C LYS A 108 8.74 10.90 26.38
N LEU A 109 8.96 9.62 26.09
CA LEU A 109 9.92 9.18 25.08
C LEU A 109 9.51 9.62 23.66
N TYR A 110 8.23 9.48 23.34
CA TYR A 110 7.67 9.88 22.05
C TYR A 110 7.88 11.37 21.79
N MET A 111 7.56 12.23 22.78
CA MET A 111 7.78 13.68 22.66
C MET A 111 9.26 14.03 22.57
N ALA A 112 10.13 13.34 23.33
CA ALA A 112 11.57 13.57 23.25
C ALA A 112 12.14 13.33 21.84
N VAL A 113 11.68 12.27 21.15
CA VAL A 113 12.10 11.96 19.77
C VAL A 113 11.57 12.99 18.78
N ILE A 114 10.33 13.46 18.93
CA ILE A 114 9.75 14.46 18.02
C ILE A 114 10.40 15.83 18.20
N THR A 115 10.66 16.25 19.44
CA THR A 115 11.23 17.56 19.72
C THR A 115 12.72 17.62 19.38
N ASN A 116 13.46 16.51 19.52
CA ASN A 116 14.90 16.44 19.31
C ASN A 116 15.28 15.44 18.21
N GLN A 117 14.76 15.65 16.99
CA GLN A 117 15.01 14.75 15.86
C GLN A 117 16.50 14.62 15.51
N GLU A 118 17.22 15.74 15.46
CA GLU A 118 18.66 15.77 15.15
C GLU A 118 19.50 15.05 16.21
N ALA A 119 19.23 15.30 17.50
CA ALA A 119 19.95 14.65 18.60
C ALA A 119 19.63 13.15 18.76
N CYS A 120 18.52 12.68 18.18
CA CYS A 120 18.15 11.27 18.14
C CYS A 120 18.65 10.54 16.89
N GLY A 121 19.47 11.17 16.04
CA GLY A 121 19.97 10.58 14.80
C GLY A 121 18.85 10.32 13.77
N VAL A 122 17.73 11.04 13.88
CA VAL A 122 16.59 10.88 12.97
C VAL A 122 16.89 11.67 11.71
N SER A 123 17.52 11.00 10.75
CA SER A 123 17.89 11.57 9.45
C SER A 123 16.72 11.64 8.45
N SER A 124 15.63 10.91 8.71
CA SER A 124 14.48 10.84 7.82
C SER A 124 13.19 10.54 8.57
N VAL A 125 12.05 10.86 7.94
CA VAL A 125 10.71 10.51 8.43
C VAL A 125 10.56 8.99 8.64
N PHE A 126 11.20 8.18 7.80
CA PHE A 126 11.15 6.72 7.91
C PHE A 126 11.90 6.22 9.15
N THR A 127 13.08 6.78 9.42
CA THR A 127 13.85 6.52 10.65
C THR A 127 13.06 6.96 11.89
N ALA A 128 12.38 8.11 11.81
CA ALA A 128 11.51 8.61 12.88
C ALA A 128 10.38 7.61 13.17
N TYR A 129 9.67 7.19 12.12
CA TYR A 129 8.56 6.25 12.22
C TYR A 129 8.99 4.95 12.88
N HIS A 130 10.09 4.33 12.43
CA HIS A 130 10.59 3.10 13.03
C HIS A 130 11.01 3.27 14.50
N THR A 131 11.57 4.42 14.84
CA THR A 131 11.98 4.72 16.22
C THR A 131 10.76 4.88 17.13
N LEU A 132 9.76 5.65 16.71
CA LEU A 132 8.49 5.80 17.43
C LEU A 132 7.74 4.47 17.52
N MET A 133 7.87 3.61 16.50
CA MET A 133 7.29 2.27 16.49
C MET A 133 7.80 1.38 17.61
N LYS A 134 9.10 1.46 17.90
CA LYS A 134 9.68 0.77 19.05
C LYS A 134 9.05 1.27 20.36
N ILE A 135 8.83 2.58 20.50
CA ILE A 135 8.26 3.19 21.71
C ILE A 135 6.81 2.76 21.95
N TRP A 136 5.94 2.85 20.95
CA TRP A 136 4.53 2.51 21.13
C TRP A 136 4.28 0.99 21.24
N ASN A 137 5.17 0.14 20.69
CA ASN A 137 5.13 -1.30 20.93
C ASN A 137 5.52 -1.63 22.38
N HIS A 138 6.68 -1.18 22.84
CA HIS A 138 7.08 -1.26 24.25
C HIS A 138 8.35 -0.43 24.54
N PRO A 139 8.42 0.40 25.61
CA PRO A 139 9.59 1.22 25.93
C PRO A 139 10.92 0.46 26.02
N ALA A 140 10.89 -0.79 26.52
CA ALA A 140 12.11 -1.60 26.62
C ALA A 140 12.75 -1.88 25.25
N VAL A 141 11.95 -2.06 24.18
CA VAL A 141 12.49 -2.30 22.83
C VAL A 141 13.30 -1.10 22.35
N PHE A 142 12.84 0.11 22.66
CA PHE A 142 13.58 1.33 22.36
C PHE A 142 14.86 1.45 23.21
N LEU A 143 14.78 1.15 24.50
CA LEU A 143 15.94 1.25 25.41
C LEU A 143 17.02 0.21 25.10
N THR A 144 16.65 -1.04 24.82
CA THR A 144 17.59 -2.10 24.44
C THR A 144 18.29 -1.77 23.12
N ALA A 145 17.55 -1.27 22.12
CA ALA A 145 18.14 -0.87 20.84
C ALA A 145 19.13 0.30 20.96
N ARG A 146 19.01 1.13 22.00
CA ARG A 146 19.95 2.22 22.29
C ARG A 146 21.15 1.77 23.13
N ASN A 147 20.99 0.70 23.89
CA ASN A 147 22.02 0.16 24.78
C ASN A 147 22.90 -0.90 24.09
N GLN A 148 22.54 -1.36 22.89
CA GLN A 148 23.44 -2.16 22.06
C GLN A 148 24.44 -1.22 21.37
N PRO A 149 25.75 -1.29 21.70
CA PRO A 149 26.77 -0.62 20.89
C PRO A 149 26.76 -1.24 19.48
N ASP A 150 27.03 -0.41 18.46
CA ASP A 150 27.09 -0.83 17.06
C ASP A 150 28.11 -1.98 16.87
N GLU A 151 27.68 -3.24 16.93
CA GLU A 151 28.40 -4.39 16.40
C GLU A 151 28.24 -4.49 14.87
N ALA A 152 28.39 -3.36 14.17
CA ALA A 152 28.38 -3.28 12.72
C ALA A 152 29.57 -2.44 12.24
N GLY A 153 30.76 -2.91 12.60
CA GLY A 153 32.04 -2.46 12.06
C GLY A 153 32.93 -3.69 11.83
N ALA A 154 32.58 -4.48 10.82
CA ALA A 154 33.42 -5.52 10.22
C ALA A 154 33.39 -5.34 8.71
#